data_AF-T1HXN8-F1
#
_entry.id   AF-T1HXN8-F1
#
_cell.length_a   1.000
_cell.length_b   1.000
_cell.length_c   1.000
_cell.angle_alpha   90.00
_cell.angle_beta   90.00
_cell.angle_gamma   90.00
#
_symmetry.space_group_name_H-M   'P 1'
#
loop_
_entity.id
_entity.type
_entity.pdbx_description
1 polymer ?
#
loop_
_entity_poly.entity_id
_entity_poly.type
_entity_poly.pdbx_seq_one_letter_code
_entity_poly.pdbx_strand_id
1 'polypeptide(L)'
;MGRRIPGKKHRGVKDPLEQQAKRNERLKKIINAPPIDPDDQEIPKSVIELNRLRQLVKDGKLKKHKKKKKVCKNLINTSNFFNPGPKLPGMTQRDKMLPKLQQMVGESEAHFLYRVNSAAEDLIKE
;
A
#
# COMPACT_ATOMS: atom_id res chain seq x y z
N MET A 1 -1.01 -23.99 -29.62
CA MET A 1 -1.68 -22.77 -30.13
C MET A 1 -3.04 -22.66 -29.46
N GLY A 2 -3.28 -21.61 -28.67
CA GLY A 2 -4.54 -21.45 -27.91
C GLY A 2 -5.73 -21.20 -28.82
N ARG A 3 -6.85 -21.89 -28.57
CA ARG A 3 -8.09 -21.74 -29.35
C ARG A 3 -8.67 -20.34 -29.10
N ARG A 4 -8.82 -19.52 -30.13
CA ARG A 4 -9.45 -18.18 -30.01
C ARG A 4 -10.89 -18.34 -29.52
N ILE A 5 -11.21 -17.76 -28.37
CA ILE A 5 -12.59 -17.68 -27.86
C ILE A 5 -13.33 -16.64 -28.73
N PRO A 6 -14.46 -16.99 -29.36
CA PRO A 6 -15.21 -16.05 -30.17
C PRO A 6 -15.77 -14.94 -29.29
N GLY A 7 -15.47 -13.69 -29.64
CA GLY A 7 -16.01 -12.52 -28.95
C GLY A 7 -17.53 -12.43 -29.12
N LYS A 8 -18.27 -12.23 -28.02
CA LYS A 8 -19.71 -11.95 -28.06
C LYS A 8 -19.89 -10.57 -28.72
N LYS A 9 -20.48 -10.53 -29.92
CA LYS A 9 -20.85 -9.27 -30.58
C LYS A 9 -21.85 -8.53 -29.69
N HIS A 10 -21.63 -7.23 -29.45
CA HIS A 10 -22.60 -6.39 -28.77
C HIS A 10 -23.85 -6.35 -29.66
N ARG A 11 -24.95 -6.95 -29.21
CA ARG A 11 -26.26 -6.71 -29.82
C ARG A 11 -26.56 -5.26 -29.50
N GLY A 12 -26.64 -4.41 -30.51
CA GLY A 12 -26.88 -2.97 -30.31
C GLY A 12 -28.17 -2.70 -29.53
N VAL A 13 -28.48 -1.42 -29.36
CA VAL A 13 -29.81 -1.02 -28.87
C VAL A 13 -30.84 -1.50 -29.89
N LYS A 14 -31.80 -2.31 -29.43
CA LYS A 14 -32.83 -2.93 -30.29
C LYS A 14 -33.73 -1.85 -30.90
N ASP A 15 -34.30 -1.00 -30.04
CA ASP A 15 -35.10 0.18 -30.40
C ASP A 15 -34.72 1.38 -29.52
N PRO A 16 -34.08 2.43 -30.09
CA PRO A 16 -33.63 3.59 -29.33
C PRO A 16 -34.78 4.34 -28.63
N LEU A 17 -35.93 4.46 -29.30
CA LEU A 17 -37.10 5.17 -28.78
C LEU A 17 -37.72 4.43 -27.58
N GLU A 18 -37.84 3.10 -27.64
CA GLU A 18 -38.33 2.32 -26.51
C GLU A 18 -37.37 2.38 -25.32
N GLN A 19 -36.06 2.35 -25.57
CA GLN A 19 -35.07 2.47 -24.51
C GLN A 19 -35.14 3.86 -23.84
N GLN A 20 -35.31 4.91 -24.64
CA GLN A 20 -35.47 6.28 -24.14
C GLN A 20 -36.78 6.43 -23.36
N ALA A 21 -37.88 5.85 -23.83
CA ALA A 21 -39.16 5.85 -23.13
C ALA A 21 -39.04 5.16 -21.76
N LYS A 22 -38.48 3.94 -21.71
CA LYS A 22 -38.23 3.21 -20.45
C LYS A 22 -37.32 3.98 -19.49
N ARG A 23 -36.28 4.63 -20.01
CA ARG A 23 -35.38 5.47 -19.22
C ARG A 23 -36.15 6.67 -18.64
N ASN A 24 -36.93 7.37 -19.45
CA ASN A 24 -37.70 8.54 -19.04
C ASN A 24 -38.76 8.17 -17.99
N GLU A 25 -39.46 7.06 -18.16
CA GLU A 25 -40.42 6.54 -17.16
C GLU A 25 -39.76 6.22 -15.82
N ARG A 26 -38.57 5.62 -15.84
CA ARG A 26 -37.79 5.35 -14.62
C ARG A 26 -37.34 6.65 -13.95
N LEU A 27 -36.83 7.60 -14.73
CA LEU A 27 -36.33 8.88 -14.22
C LEU A 27 -37.45 9.74 -13.62
N LYS A 28 -38.66 9.72 -14.19
CA LYS A 28 -39.83 10.42 -13.64
C LYS A 28 -40.11 10.07 -12.18
N LYS A 29 -39.81 8.83 -11.76
CA LYS A 29 -40.03 8.36 -10.38
C LYS A 29 -38.87 8.66 -9.42
N ILE A 30 -37.72 9.12 -9.94
CA ILE A 30 -36.49 9.33 -9.17
C ILE A 30 -36.22 10.83 -9.00
N ILE A 31 -36.49 11.62 -10.05
CA ILE A 31 -36.23 13.05 -10.04
C ILE A 31 -37.14 13.72 -9.00
N ASN A 32 -36.52 14.35 -8.00
CA ASN A 32 -37.18 15.08 -6.91
C ASN A 32 -38.15 14.22 -6.08
N ALA A 33 -38.00 12.89 -6.11
CA ALA A 33 -38.73 12.03 -5.21
C ALA A 33 -38.23 12.27 -3.77
N PRO A 34 -39.13 12.35 -2.77
CA PRO A 34 -38.71 12.39 -1.38
C PRO A 34 -37.96 11.10 -1.01
N PRO A 35 -37.12 11.12 0.03
CA PRO A 35 -36.59 9.89 0.62
C PRO A 35 -37.70 8.90 0.92
N ILE A 36 -37.44 7.59 0.71
CA ILE A 36 -38.41 6.53 0.95
C ILE A 36 -38.77 6.46 2.44
N ASP A 37 -37.78 6.69 3.29
CA ASP A 37 -37.91 6.74 4.73
C ASP A 37 -37.29 8.07 5.22
N PRO A 38 -38.09 8.96 5.85
CA PRO A 38 -37.59 10.25 6.33
C PRO A 38 -36.69 10.13 7.57
N ASP A 39 -36.78 9.03 8.31
CA ASP A 39 -36.02 8.82 9.55
C ASP A 39 -34.76 7.97 9.33
N ASP A 40 -34.57 7.42 8.13
CA ASP A 40 -33.41 6.60 7.81
C ASP A 40 -32.14 7.46 7.75
N GLN A 41 -31.16 7.08 8.57
CA GLN A 41 -29.85 7.69 8.62
C GLN A 41 -28.82 6.65 8.18
N GLU A 42 -28.35 6.78 6.95
CA GLU A 42 -27.34 5.88 6.41
C GLU A 42 -26.06 5.92 7.27
N ILE A 43 -25.66 4.76 7.78
CA ILE A 43 -24.39 4.61 8.47
C ILE A 43 -23.25 4.76 7.45
N PRO A 44 -22.21 5.56 7.73
CA PRO A 44 -21.07 5.69 6.83
C PRO A 44 -20.43 4.34 6.52
N LYS A 45 -20.08 4.12 5.24
CA LYS A 45 -19.46 2.87 4.77
C LYS A 45 -18.21 2.47 5.56
N SER A 46 -17.43 3.46 6.01
CA SER A 46 -16.26 3.24 6.87
C SER A 46 -16.61 2.54 8.18
N VAL A 47 -17.71 2.93 8.83
CA VAL A 47 -18.18 2.33 10.09
C VAL A 47 -18.67 0.90 9.86
N ILE A 48 -19.39 0.67 8.76
CA ILE A 48 -19.82 -0.69 8.33
C ILE A 48 -18.59 -1.59 8.18
N GLU A 49 -17.54 -1.09 7.52
CA GLU A 49 -16.33 -1.87 7.26
C GLU A 49 -15.51 -2.14 8.52
N LEU A 50 -15.48 -1.20 9.47
CA LEU A 50 -14.89 -1.43 10.79
C LEU A 50 -15.64 -2.52 11.56
N ASN A 51 -16.98 -2.50 11.53
CA ASN A 51 -17.79 -3.54 12.16
C ASN A 51 -17.57 -4.92 11.51
N ARG A 52 -17.48 -4.97 10.18
CA ARG A 52 -17.13 -6.18 9.44
C ARG A 52 -15.76 -6.71 9.85
N LEU A 53 -14.74 -5.86 9.90
CA LEU A 53 -13.39 -6.25 10.33
C LEU A 53 -13.40 -6.78 11.77
N ARG A 54 -14.13 -6.12 12.68
CA ARG A 54 -14.30 -6.57 14.06
C ARG A 54 -14.88 -7.98 14.14
N GLN A 55 -15.92 -8.26 13.34
CA GLN A 55 -16.53 -9.60 13.26
C GLN A 55 -15.54 -10.63 12.70
N LEU A 56 -14.81 -10.31 11.63
CA LEU A 56 -13.82 -11.22 11.06
C LEU A 56 -12.67 -11.55 12.03
N VAL A 57 -12.30 -10.60 12.89
CA VAL A 57 -11.33 -10.85 13.98
C VAL A 57 -11.93 -11.77 15.04
N LYS A 58 -13.17 -11.50 15.48
CA LYS A 58 -13.88 -12.32 16.48
C LYS A 58 -14.07 -13.77 16.01
N ASP A 59 -14.37 -13.95 14.72
CA ASP A 59 -14.54 -15.25 14.07
C ASP A 59 -13.22 -15.97 13.78
N GLY A 60 -12.06 -15.34 14.05
CA GLY A 60 -10.74 -15.92 13.77
C GLY A 60 -10.42 -16.08 12.28
N LYS A 61 -11.18 -15.46 11.39
CA LYS A 61 -11.01 -15.55 9.92
C LYS A 61 -9.85 -14.70 9.40
N LEU A 62 -9.41 -13.70 10.19
CA LEU A 62 -8.24 -12.88 9.88
C LEU A 62 -6.95 -13.52 10.40
N LYS A 63 -6.25 -14.26 9.53
CA LYS A 63 -4.93 -14.82 9.84
C LYS A 63 -3.84 -13.76 9.62
N LYS A 64 -3.09 -13.43 10.67
CA LYS A 64 -1.86 -12.63 10.54
C LYS A 64 -0.79 -13.48 9.85
N HIS A 65 -0.42 -13.12 8.61
CA HIS A 65 0.74 -13.74 7.97
C HIS A 65 2.02 -13.31 8.71
N LYS A 66 2.64 -14.22 9.46
CA LYS A 66 3.99 -14.01 10.00
C LYS A 66 4.98 -14.01 8.83
N LYS A 67 5.58 -12.86 8.52
CA LYS A 67 6.72 -12.81 7.59
C LYS A 67 7.84 -13.67 8.19
N LYS A 68 8.29 -14.70 7.46
CA LYS A 68 9.49 -15.45 7.85
C LYS A 68 10.68 -14.49 7.77
N LYS A 69 11.36 -14.24 8.90
CA LYS A 69 12.64 -13.51 8.88
C LYS A 69 13.63 -14.34 8.05
N LYS A 70 14.17 -13.76 6.98
CA LYS A 70 15.30 -14.38 6.27
C LYS A 70 16.49 -14.28 7.21
N VAL A 71 17.01 -15.41 7.66
CA VAL A 71 18.31 -15.45 8.35
C VAL A 71 19.36 -15.25 7.28
N CYS A 72 19.90 -14.04 7.15
CA CYS A 72 21.09 -13.80 6.36
C CYS A 72 22.25 -14.50 7.07
N LYS A 73 22.82 -15.54 6.44
CA LYS A 73 24.01 -16.23 6.94
C LYS A 73 25.30 -15.42 6.73
N ASN A 74 25.22 -14.32 5.99
CA ASN A 74 26.35 -13.50 5.63
C ASN A 74 26.51 -12.38 6.67
N LEU A 75 27.76 -12.07 7.02
CA LEU A 75 28.11 -10.92 7.85
C LEU A 75 27.58 -9.63 7.20
N ILE A 76 26.98 -8.76 8.01
CA ILE A 76 26.46 -7.48 7.52
C ILE A 76 27.64 -6.58 7.14
N ASN A 77 27.57 -5.98 5.95
CA ASN A 77 28.61 -5.07 5.46
C ASN A 77 27.99 -3.78 4.92
N THR A 78 28.34 -2.64 5.50
CA THR A 78 27.86 -1.32 5.06
C THR A 78 28.81 -0.63 4.07
N SER A 79 29.96 -1.21 3.75
CA SER A 79 30.97 -0.61 2.86
C SER A 79 30.42 -0.24 1.47
N ASN A 80 29.41 -0.98 1.00
CA ASN A 80 28.79 -0.76 -0.30
C ASN A 80 27.91 0.50 -0.35
N PHE A 81 27.56 1.08 0.80
CA PHE A 81 26.73 2.28 0.90
C PHE A 81 27.56 3.57 1.11
N PHE A 82 28.88 3.48 1.00
CA PHE A 82 29.82 4.56 1.31
C PHE A 82 29.97 5.63 0.20
N ASN A 83 29.36 5.44 -0.97
CA ASN A 83 29.60 6.33 -2.10
C ASN A 83 28.78 7.63 -1.92
N PRO A 84 29.43 8.80 -1.74
CA PRO A 84 28.71 10.07 -1.73
C PRO A 84 28.04 10.25 -3.10
N GLY A 85 26.81 10.75 -3.09
CA GLY A 85 26.06 10.98 -4.33
C GLY A 85 26.75 12.02 -5.23
N PRO A 86 26.33 12.14 -6.50
CA PRO A 86 26.82 13.21 -7.37
C PRO A 86 26.47 14.58 -6.78
N LYS A 87 27.43 15.52 -6.83
CA LYS A 87 27.21 16.91 -6.38
C LYS A 87 26.23 17.60 -7.32
N LEU A 88 25.07 18.02 -6.79
CA LEU A 88 24.05 18.74 -7.55
C LEU A 88 24.46 20.22 -7.76
N PRO A 89 24.00 20.88 -8.84
CA PRO A 89 24.24 22.31 -9.05
C PRO A 89 23.60 23.14 -7.92
N GLY A 90 24.35 24.09 -7.36
CA GLY A 90 23.92 24.92 -6.22
C GLY A 90 24.25 24.32 -4.84
N MET A 91 24.82 23.12 -4.78
CA MET A 91 25.26 22.51 -3.51
C MET A 91 26.64 23.05 -3.12
N THR A 92 26.76 23.74 -1.97
CA THR A 92 28.06 24.29 -1.53
C THR A 92 28.91 23.22 -0.83
N GLN A 93 28.29 22.41 0.03
CA GLN A 93 28.95 21.34 0.79
C GLN A 93 28.77 19.97 0.12
N ARG A 94 29.65 19.02 0.43
CA ARG A 94 29.52 17.61 0.03
C ARG A 94 28.87 16.82 1.16
N ASP A 95 28.28 15.67 0.83
CA ASP A 95 27.74 14.74 1.82
C ASP A 95 28.82 14.29 2.81
N LYS A 96 28.46 14.18 4.09
CA LYS A 96 29.34 13.63 5.12
C LYS A 96 29.64 12.16 4.80
N MET A 97 30.90 11.76 4.95
CA MET A 97 31.32 10.39 4.67
C MET A 97 30.91 9.48 5.85
N LEU A 98 30.04 8.51 5.59
CA LEU A 98 29.60 7.55 6.61
C LEU A 98 30.75 6.58 6.95
N PRO A 99 30.96 6.14 8.20
CA PRO A 99 32.00 5.17 8.51
C PRO A 99 31.74 3.80 7.85
N LYS A 100 32.80 3.16 7.32
CA LYS A 100 32.73 1.81 6.75
C LYS A 100 32.67 0.79 7.88
N LEU A 101 31.50 0.21 8.12
CA LEU A 101 31.28 -0.76 9.20
C LEU A 101 30.96 -2.15 8.62
N GLN A 102 31.72 -3.15 9.07
CA GLN A 102 31.46 -4.56 8.78
C GLN A 102 31.31 -5.33 10.08
N GLN A 103 30.38 -6.30 10.09
CA GLN A 103 30.19 -7.20 11.21
C GLN A 103 31.41 -8.12 11.33
N MET A 104 31.94 -8.24 12.55
CA MET A 104 33.10 -9.08 12.83
C MET A 104 32.70 -10.56 12.94
N VAL A 105 33.66 -11.47 12.71
CA VAL A 105 33.43 -12.91 12.90
C VAL A 105 33.17 -13.18 14.39
N GLY A 106 32.02 -13.77 14.72
CA GLY A 106 31.60 -14.04 16.10
C GLY A 106 30.84 -12.90 16.78
N GLU A 107 30.68 -11.76 16.13
CA GLU A 107 29.89 -10.65 16.65
C GLU A 107 28.39 -10.89 16.50
N SER A 108 27.62 -10.65 17.56
CA SER A 108 26.15 -10.69 17.48
C SER A 108 25.60 -9.53 16.64
N GLU A 109 24.50 -9.79 15.91
CA GLU A 109 23.82 -8.75 15.12
C GLU A 109 23.45 -7.53 15.96
N ALA A 110 22.99 -7.74 17.20
CA ALA A 110 22.64 -6.66 18.12
C ALA A 110 23.83 -5.76 18.46
N HIS A 111 25.01 -6.36 18.69
CA HIS A 111 26.22 -5.59 18.99
C HIS A 111 26.71 -4.80 17.77
N PHE A 112 26.66 -5.42 16.58
CA PHE A 112 26.96 -4.71 15.33
C PHE A 112 26.05 -3.50 15.12
N LEU A 113 24.73 -3.67 15.31
CA LEU A 113 23.76 -2.57 15.20
C LEU A 113 24.00 -1.48 16.24
N TYR A 114 24.42 -1.83 17.46
CA TYR A 114 24.81 -0.85 18.48
C TYR A 114 26.00 0.01 18.01
N ARG A 115 27.04 -0.59 17.41
CA ARG A 115 28.16 0.18 16.85
C ARG A 115 27.72 1.10 15.71
N VAL A 116 26.83 0.62 14.83
CA VAL A 116 26.28 1.43 13.74
C VAL A 116 25.54 2.65 14.30
N ASN A 117 24.71 2.47 15.33
CA ASN A 117 24.00 3.56 15.97
C ASN A 117 24.95 4.56 16.64
N SER A 118 25.94 4.08 17.40
CA SER A 118 26.95 4.94 18.03
C SER A 118 27.67 5.80 16.99
N ALA A 119 28.13 5.19 15.89
CA ALA A 119 28.82 5.90 14.83
C ALA A 119 27.94 6.92 14.10
N ALA A 120 26.63 6.65 13.99
CA ALA A 120 25.67 7.60 13.44
C ALA A 120 25.42 8.78 14.40
N GLU A 121 25.32 8.53 15.70
CA GLU A 121 25.19 9.59 16.72
C GLU A 121 26.39 10.53 16.73
N ASP A 122 27.60 9.99 16.63
CA ASP A 122 28.82 10.79 16.58
C ASP A 122 28.82 11.73 15.36
N LEU A 123 28.41 11.23 14.19
CA LEU A 123 28.33 12.01 12.95
C LEU A 123 27.24 13.09 12.96
N ILE A 124 26.18 12.88 13.76
CA ILE A 124 25.11 13.87 13.97
C ILE A 124 25.56 14.97 14.94
N LYS A 125 26.39 14.63 15.94
CA LYS A 125 26.90 15.58 16.94
C LYS A 125 28.02 16.47 16.40
N GLU A 126 28.80 16.00 15.42
CA GLU A 126 29.74 16.82 14.64
C GLU A 126 29.05 17.87 13.77
#